data_AF-A0A135WE39-F1
#
_entry.id   AF-A0A135WE39-F1
#
_cell.length_a   1.000
_cell.length_b   1.000
_cell.length_c   1.000
_cell.angle_alpha   90.00
_cell.angle_beta   90.00
_cell.angle_gamma   90.00
#
_symmetry.space_group_name_H-M   'P 1'
#
loop_
_entity.id
_entity.type
_entity.pdbx_description
1 polymer ?
#
loop_
_entity_poly.entity_id
_entity_poly.type
_entity_poly.pdbx_seq_one_letter_code
_entity_poly.pdbx_strand_id
1 'polypeptide(L)'
;MKKILFTLFLCIGLNTFAQTGSQVREVFQKIKQESKIDGTDKTVYDLLDEFYNKNLQAEKDEMTPELVQRIEKTASNPDTKNLHILLLFLMYQQHISRTAMVGKPSDPGFQIEAMNLLETETKDIYGKIPAIIYIYKAEALDAGNKKSEAKATVEQGLKEYPDSIPLKVYSYLNTNDEVLRNDLVKNHPNHWMVQQFGIR
;
A
#
# COMPACT_ATOMS: atom_id res chain seq x y z
N MET A 1 24.49 -0.97 -1.31
CA MET A 1 24.24 0.49 -1.45
C MET A 1 23.24 0.72 -2.57
N LYS A 2 22.00 1.11 -2.27
CA LYS A 2 21.11 1.87 -3.16
C LYS A 2 20.22 2.74 -2.27
N LYS A 3 20.69 3.97 -2.05
CA LYS A 3 20.05 5.05 -1.28
C LYS A 3 19.70 6.17 -2.25
N ILE A 4 18.73 5.97 -3.13
CA ILE A 4 18.24 6.93 -4.14
C ILE A 4 16.82 6.41 -4.46
N LEU A 5 15.68 7.09 -4.30
CA LEU A 5 15.32 8.51 -4.27
C LEU A 5 13.87 8.60 -3.72
N PHE A 6 13.63 9.26 -2.58
CA PHE A 6 12.27 9.74 -2.21
C PHE A 6 12.39 11.05 -1.42
N THR A 7 13.29 11.93 -1.87
CA THR A 7 13.60 13.21 -1.20
C THR A 7 12.63 14.33 -1.61
N LEU A 8 11.43 14.02 -2.13
CA LEU A 8 10.47 15.05 -2.54
C LEU A 8 9.04 14.82 -2.01
N PHE A 9 8.89 14.43 -0.74
CA PHE A 9 7.63 14.63 0.03
C PHE A 9 7.89 15.51 1.27
N LEU A 10 8.78 16.48 1.11
CA LEU A 10 9.20 17.46 2.11
C LEU A 10 8.54 18.79 1.75
N CYS A 11 7.27 18.99 2.08
CA CYS A 11 6.67 20.33 2.31
C CYS A 11 5.21 20.37 2.77
N ILE A 12 4.55 19.25 3.10
CA ILE A 12 3.33 19.34 3.93
C ILE A 12 3.80 19.35 5.39
N GLY A 13 3.82 20.53 5.98
CA GLY A 13 4.23 20.82 7.36
C GLY A 13 3.30 20.22 8.42
N LEU A 14 3.10 18.90 8.39
CA LEU A 14 2.51 18.18 9.51
C LEU A 14 3.63 17.85 10.50
N ASN A 15 3.78 18.70 11.52
CA ASN A 15 4.57 18.42 12.72
C ASN A 15 3.88 17.32 13.55
N THR A 16 3.77 16.11 13.02
CA THR A 16 3.02 15.00 13.63
C THR A 16 3.97 13.97 14.23
N PHE A 17 4.85 14.44 15.12
CA PHE A 17 5.60 13.57 16.04
C PHE A 17 4.67 13.08 17.17
N ALA A 18 3.65 12.28 16.87
CA ALA A 18 2.90 11.45 17.84
C ALA A 18 1.62 10.79 17.25
N GLN A 19 1.53 10.53 15.94
CA GLN A 19 0.30 9.94 15.37
C GLN A 19 0.06 8.51 15.84
N THR A 20 -0.71 8.36 16.91
CA THR A 20 -1.29 7.09 17.38
C THR A 20 -2.41 6.64 16.44
N GLY A 21 -2.81 5.36 16.50
CA GLY A 21 -3.95 4.82 15.74
C GLY A 21 -5.26 5.64 15.89
N SER A 22 -5.54 6.20 17.07
CA SER A 22 -6.71 7.07 17.26
C SER A 22 -6.65 8.37 16.45
N GLN A 23 -5.47 8.94 16.27
CA GLN A 23 -5.28 10.21 15.57
C GLN A 23 -5.44 10.06 14.05
N VAL A 24 -5.03 8.92 13.47
CA VAL A 24 -5.22 8.69 12.02
C VAL A 24 -6.69 8.62 11.65
N ARG A 25 -7.52 8.00 12.50
CA ARG A 25 -8.97 7.95 12.30
C ARG A 25 -9.59 9.35 12.34
N GLU A 26 -9.23 10.17 13.32
CA GLU A 26 -9.74 11.56 13.41
C GLU A 26 -9.35 12.42 12.20
N VAL A 27 -8.09 12.33 11.78
CA VAL A 27 -7.59 13.04 10.59
C VAL A 27 -8.33 12.57 9.34
N PHE A 28 -8.49 11.26 9.17
CA PHE A 28 -9.23 10.71 8.05
C PHE A 28 -10.69 11.17 8.01
N GLN A 29 -11.38 11.21 9.15
CA GLN A 29 -12.76 11.69 9.21
C GLN A 29 -12.89 13.16 8.79
N LYS A 30 -11.96 14.02 9.20
CA LYS A 30 -11.92 15.43 8.76
C LYS A 30 -11.73 15.54 7.24
N ILE A 31 -10.74 14.83 6.70
CA ILE A 31 -10.47 14.84 5.25
C ILE A 31 -11.68 14.30 4.47
N LYS A 32 -12.33 13.23 4.97
CA LYS A 32 -13.52 12.64 4.35
C LYS A 32 -14.70 13.62 4.33
N GLN A 33 -14.93 14.37 5.40
CA GLN A 33 -16.01 15.37 5.46
C GLN A 33 -15.85 16.49 4.43
N GLU A 34 -14.61 16.83 4.07
CA GLU A 34 -14.30 17.85 3.07
C GLU A 34 -14.23 17.28 1.64
N SER A 35 -14.23 15.96 1.49
CA SER A 35 -14.06 15.29 0.20
C SER A 35 -15.38 15.07 -0.53
N LYS A 36 -15.34 15.24 -1.85
CA LYS A 36 -16.45 14.89 -2.74
C LYS A 36 -16.44 13.38 -2.98
N ILE A 37 -17.47 12.64 -2.55
CA ILE A 37 -17.55 11.18 -2.72
C ILE A 37 -18.36 10.84 -3.98
N ASP A 38 -17.84 9.95 -4.81
CA ASP A 38 -18.49 9.44 -6.03
C ASP A 38 -18.04 8.01 -6.33
N GLY A 39 -18.92 7.02 -6.16
CA GLY A 39 -18.59 5.61 -6.40
C GLY A 39 -18.33 5.23 -7.87
N THR A 40 -18.72 6.10 -8.81
CA THR A 40 -18.52 5.91 -10.25
C THR A 40 -17.19 6.47 -10.74
N ASP A 41 -16.60 7.44 -10.04
CA ASP A 41 -15.30 8.01 -10.36
C ASP A 41 -14.18 7.07 -9.91
N LYS A 42 -13.45 6.50 -10.86
CA LYS A 42 -12.34 5.56 -10.60
C LYS A 42 -10.95 6.22 -10.57
N THR A 43 -10.86 7.55 -10.68
CA THR A 43 -9.57 8.25 -10.79
C THR A 43 -8.58 7.87 -9.69
N VAL A 44 -9.03 7.86 -8.43
CA VAL A 44 -8.18 7.49 -7.30
C VAL A 44 -7.91 5.99 -7.27
N TYR A 45 -8.91 5.16 -7.61
CA TYR A 45 -8.72 3.70 -7.70
C TYR A 45 -7.64 3.34 -8.72
N ASP A 46 -7.72 3.91 -9.92
CA ASP A 46 -6.79 3.66 -11.02
C ASP A 46 -5.38 4.14 -10.68
N LEU A 47 -5.24 5.23 -9.92
CA LEU A 47 -3.93 5.66 -9.40
C LEU A 47 -3.33 4.67 -8.41
N LEU A 48 -4.13 4.09 -7.50
CA LEU A 48 -3.65 3.07 -6.58
C LEU A 48 -3.25 1.79 -7.32
N ASP A 49 -4.03 1.39 -8.33
CA ASP A 49 -3.73 0.23 -9.15
C ASP A 49 -2.50 0.44 -10.04
N GLU A 50 -2.34 1.62 -10.64
CA GLU A 50 -1.15 1.95 -11.43
C GLU A 50 0.10 2.01 -10.56
N PHE A 51 0.01 2.60 -9.36
CA PHE A 51 1.09 2.60 -8.38
C PHE A 51 1.46 1.17 -7.98
N TYR A 52 0.47 0.31 -7.69
CA TYR A 52 0.69 -1.11 -7.42
C TYR A 52 1.45 -1.79 -8.56
N ASN A 53 0.95 -1.63 -9.78
CA ASN A 53 1.50 -2.30 -10.95
C ASN A 53 2.96 -1.90 -11.20
N LYS A 54 3.27 -0.61 -11.08
CA LYS A 54 4.61 -0.08 -11.38
C LYS A 54 5.63 -0.25 -10.25
N ASN A 55 5.19 -0.28 -8.99
CA ASN A 55 6.08 -0.33 -7.84
C ASN A 55 6.22 -1.72 -7.25
N LEU A 56 5.14 -2.49 -7.16
CA LEU A 56 5.12 -3.77 -6.46
C LEU A 56 5.03 -4.98 -7.39
N GLN A 57 4.22 -4.93 -8.44
CA GLN A 57 3.98 -6.06 -9.34
C GLN A 57 5.02 -6.19 -10.46
N ALA A 58 5.59 -5.07 -10.93
CA ALA A 58 6.58 -5.08 -11.99
C ALA A 58 7.84 -5.82 -11.55
N GLU A 59 8.53 -6.46 -12.51
CA GLU A 59 9.76 -7.20 -12.19
C GLU A 59 10.84 -6.28 -11.60
N LYS A 60 10.85 -5.02 -12.02
CA LYS A 60 11.75 -3.95 -11.60
C LYS A 60 10.92 -2.71 -11.27
N ASP A 61 11.51 -1.78 -10.53
CA ASP A 61 10.89 -0.48 -10.27
C ASP A 61 10.61 0.25 -11.61
N GLU A 62 9.33 0.44 -11.90
CA GLU A 62 8.81 1.15 -13.07
C GLU A 62 8.10 2.45 -12.66
N MET A 63 8.36 2.97 -11.45
CA MET A 63 7.88 4.28 -11.05
C MET A 63 8.44 5.36 -11.97
N THR A 64 7.54 6.12 -12.58
CA THR A 64 7.87 7.16 -13.54
C THR A 64 7.62 8.55 -12.96
N PRO A 65 8.40 9.58 -13.35
CA PRO A 65 8.10 10.97 -13.00
C PRO A 65 6.67 11.38 -13.38
N GLU A 66 6.14 10.87 -14.49
CA GLU A 66 4.79 11.15 -14.97
C GLU A 66 3.71 10.65 -14.00
N LEU A 67 3.87 9.44 -13.44
CA LEU A 67 2.97 8.92 -12.42
C LEU A 67 3.04 9.77 -11.14
N VAL A 68 4.24 10.15 -10.70
CA VAL A 68 4.42 11.01 -9.53
C VAL A 68 3.70 12.34 -9.72
N GLN A 69 3.90 13.00 -10.86
CA GLN A 69 3.23 14.27 -11.19
C GLN A 69 1.71 14.11 -11.23
N ARG A 70 1.19 12.99 -11.75
CA ARG A 70 -0.26 12.71 -11.73
C ARG A 70 -0.79 12.56 -10.32
N ILE A 71 -0.09 11.83 -9.46
CA ILE A 71 -0.45 11.70 -8.03
C ILE A 71 -0.48 13.08 -7.37
N GLU A 72 0.56 13.90 -7.56
CA GLU A 72 0.65 15.25 -6.99
C GLU A 72 -0.46 16.18 -7.49
N LYS A 73 -0.73 16.16 -8.80
CA LYS A 73 -1.80 16.95 -9.41
C LYS A 73 -3.18 16.54 -8.89
N THR A 74 -3.43 15.24 -8.75
CA THR A 74 -4.69 14.72 -8.22
C THR A 74 -4.84 15.07 -6.73
N ALA A 75 -3.77 14.94 -5.95
CA ALA A 75 -3.75 15.24 -4.52
C ALA A 75 -3.90 16.74 -4.20
N SER A 76 -3.47 17.62 -5.11
CA SER A 76 -3.56 19.08 -4.96
C SER A 76 -4.86 19.67 -5.50
N ASN A 77 -5.67 18.89 -6.22
CA ASN A 77 -6.95 19.35 -6.75
C ASN A 77 -8.10 19.07 -5.75
N PRO A 78 -8.70 20.10 -5.12
CA PRO A 78 -9.79 19.91 -4.16
C PRO A 78 -11.09 19.40 -4.80
N ASP A 79 -11.21 19.48 -6.13
CA ASP A 79 -12.37 18.96 -6.85
C ASP A 79 -12.30 17.46 -7.17
N THR A 80 -11.14 16.85 -6.95
CA THR A 80 -10.93 15.40 -7.11
C THR A 80 -11.95 14.63 -6.26
N LYS A 81 -12.66 13.70 -6.90
CA LYS A 81 -13.55 12.78 -6.20
C LYS A 81 -12.76 11.73 -5.43
N ASN A 82 -13.27 11.35 -4.27
CA ASN A 82 -12.70 10.34 -3.39
C ASN A 82 -11.27 10.66 -2.92
N LEU A 83 -10.92 11.96 -2.87
CA LEU A 83 -9.60 12.46 -2.54
C LEU A 83 -9.11 11.97 -1.16
N HIS A 84 -10.01 11.77 -0.19
CA HIS A 84 -9.69 11.23 1.14
C HIS A 84 -9.00 9.87 1.10
N ILE A 85 -9.32 9.00 0.14
CA ILE A 85 -8.63 7.72 -0.04
C ILE A 85 -7.18 7.97 -0.47
N LEU A 86 -6.96 8.84 -1.46
CA LEU A 86 -5.61 9.15 -1.94
C LEU A 86 -4.76 9.79 -0.83
N LEU A 87 -5.34 10.74 -0.09
CA LEU A 87 -4.63 11.42 1.00
C LEU A 87 -4.28 10.46 2.15
N LEU A 88 -5.18 9.55 2.52
CA LEU A 88 -4.89 8.51 3.51
C LEU A 88 -3.78 7.57 3.04
N PHE A 89 -3.81 7.15 1.77
CA PHE A 89 -2.77 6.33 1.17
C PHE A 89 -1.41 7.05 1.17
N LEU A 90 -1.36 8.32 0.78
CA LEU A 90 -0.12 9.12 0.80
C LEU A 90 0.41 9.34 2.22
N MET A 91 -0.48 9.56 3.19
CA MET A 91 -0.10 9.65 4.59
C MET A 91 0.53 8.34 5.09
N TYR A 92 -0.02 7.19 4.70
CA TYR A 92 0.59 5.89 4.98
C TYR A 92 1.96 5.74 4.31
N GLN A 93 2.08 6.04 3.01
CA GLN A 93 3.35 5.98 2.27
C GLN A 93 4.44 6.85 2.93
N GLN A 94 4.06 8.05 3.36
CA GLN A 94 4.96 8.96 4.06
C GLN A 94 5.41 8.39 5.40
N HIS A 95 4.50 7.75 6.15
CA HIS A 95 4.83 7.12 7.43
C HIS A 95 5.87 6.00 7.27
N ILE A 96 5.64 5.06 6.34
CA ILE A 96 6.56 3.94 6.11
C ILE A 96 7.90 4.40 5.52
N SER A 97 7.90 5.45 4.69
CA SER A 97 9.13 6.01 4.11
C SER A 97 10.00 6.70 5.16
N ARG A 98 9.39 7.53 6.02
CA ARG A 98 10.11 8.28 7.06
C ARG A 98 10.73 7.34 8.10
N THR A 99 9.98 6.32 8.53
CA THR A 99 10.46 5.34 9.53
C THR A 99 11.64 4.53 8.99
N ALA A 100 11.57 4.09 7.72
CA ALA A 100 12.68 3.44 7.03
C ALA A 100 13.92 4.34 6.92
N MET A 101 13.75 5.64 6.61
CA MET A 101 14.86 6.58 6.47
C MET A 101 15.61 6.86 7.77
N VAL A 102 14.89 6.94 8.89
CA VAL A 102 15.45 7.29 10.21
C VAL A 102 15.79 6.07 11.06
N GLY A 103 15.60 4.86 10.52
CA GLY A 103 15.90 3.58 11.20
C GLY A 103 15.08 3.35 12.47
N LYS A 104 13.94 4.04 12.62
CA LYS A 104 13.05 3.84 13.77
C LYS A 104 12.03 2.75 13.46
N PRO A 105 11.64 1.94 14.46
CA PRO A 105 10.53 1.02 14.30
C PRO A 105 9.29 1.83 13.92
N SER A 106 8.57 1.34 12.91
CA SER A 106 7.29 1.92 12.53
C SER A 106 6.26 1.77 13.64
N ASP A 107 5.23 2.62 13.65
CA ASP A 107 4.08 2.44 14.55
C ASP A 107 3.08 1.46 13.90
N PRO A 108 3.02 0.18 14.34
CA PRO A 108 2.13 -0.77 13.71
C PRO A 108 0.66 -0.44 13.98
N GLY A 109 0.34 0.25 15.08
CA GLY A 109 -1.03 0.68 15.39
C GLY A 109 -1.52 1.72 14.38
N PHE A 110 -0.68 2.69 14.02
CA PHE A 110 -0.96 3.63 12.93
C PHE A 110 -1.16 2.89 11.60
N GLN A 111 -0.25 1.98 11.24
CA GLN A 111 -0.29 1.29 9.95
C GLN A 111 -1.52 0.40 9.81
N ILE A 112 -1.86 -0.38 10.84
CA ILE A 112 -3.02 -1.26 10.86
C ILE A 112 -4.29 -0.44 10.72
N GLU A 113 -4.43 0.65 11.48
CA GLU A 113 -5.61 1.49 11.43
C GLU A 113 -5.77 2.18 10.07
N ALA A 114 -4.69 2.75 9.51
CA ALA A 114 -4.70 3.35 8.18
C ALA A 114 -5.12 2.35 7.09
N MET A 115 -4.63 1.11 7.17
CA MET A 115 -4.98 0.05 6.21
C MET A 115 -6.44 -0.43 6.37
N ASN A 116 -6.95 -0.55 7.60
CA ASN A 116 -8.35 -0.88 7.82
C ASN A 116 -9.29 0.19 7.29
N LEU A 117 -8.92 1.47 7.46
CA LEU A 117 -9.68 2.61 6.90
C LEU A 117 -9.65 2.59 5.36
N LEU A 118 -8.48 2.38 4.74
CA LEU A 118 -8.37 2.28 3.28
C LEU A 118 -9.15 1.09 2.71
N GLU A 119 -9.05 -0.07 3.34
CA GLU A 119 -9.79 -1.27 2.95
C GLU A 119 -11.31 -1.03 3.02
N THR A 120 -11.80 -0.55 4.16
CA THR A 120 -13.22 -0.26 4.35
C THR A 120 -13.70 0.75 3.31
N GLU A 121 -12.98 1.84 3.15
CA GLU A 121 -13.44 2.94 2.31
C GLU A 121 -13.39 2.61 0.81
N THR A 122 -12.35 1.90 0.35
CA THR A 122 -12.28 1.44 -1.03
C THR A 122 -13.35 0.39 -1.32
N LYS A 123 -13.62 -0.52 -0.39
CA LYS A 123 -14.70 -1.49 -0.53
C LYS A 123 -16.07 -0.81 -0.59
N ASP A 124 -16.33 0.16 0.28
CA ASP A 124 -17.63 0.84 0.36
C ASP A 124 -17.89 1.73 -0.87
N ILE A 125 -16.88 2.45 -1.35
CA ILE A 125 -17.03 3.36 -2.50
C ILE A 125 -16.98 2.61 -3.84
N TYR A 126 -16.04 1.68 -3.99
CA TYR A 126 -15.76 1.05 -5.28
C TYR A 126 -16.30 -0.37 -5.42
N GLY A 127 -16.78 -0.98 -4.33
CA GLY A 127 -17.16 -2.39 -4.29
C GLY A 127 -15.97 -3.36 -4.38
N LYS A 128 -14.73 -2.86 -4.34
CA LYS A 128 -13.51 -3.64 -4.55
C LYS A 128 -12.32 -3.01 -3.82
N ILE A 129 -11.48 -3.85 -3.22
CA ILE A 129 -10.26 -3.44 -2.51
C ILE A 129 -9.07 -3.57 -3.47
N PRO A 130 -8.31 -2.50 -3.76
CA PRO A 130 -7.05 -2.57 -4.51
C PRO A 130 -6.04 -3.59 -3.95
N ALA A 131 -5.31 -4.29 -4.82
CA ALA A 131 -4.32 -5.31 -4.44
C ALA A 131 -3.27 -4.81 -3.44
N ILE A 132 -2.82 -3.56 -3.63
CA ILE A 132 -1.84 -2.90 -2.76
C ILE A 132 -2.28 -2.78 -1.30
N ILE A 133 -3.58 -2.70 -1.04
CA ILE A 133 -4.11 -2.65 0.33
C ILE A 133 -3.93 -4.00 1.01
N TYR A 134 -4.16 -5.13 0.32
CA TYR A 134 -3.90 -6.46 0.89
C TYR A 134 -2.44 -6.63 1.29
N ILE A 135 -1.53 -6.18 0.43
CA ILE A 135 -0.07 -6.27 0.66
C ILE A 135 0.32 -5.44 1.89
N TYR A 136 0.02 -4.14 1.89
CA TYR A 136 0.41 -3.27 2.99
C TYR A 136 -0.33 -3.56 4.29
N LYS A 137 -1.58 -4.05 4.22
CA LYS A 137 -2.30 -4.52 5.42
C LYS A 137 -1.64 -5.76 6.01
N ALA A 138 -1.24 -6.74 5.19
CA ALA A 138 -0.51 -7.90 5.67
C ALA A 138 0.81 -7.51 6.33
N GLU A 139 1.58 -6.60 5.73
CA GLU A 139 2.83 -6.09 6.30
C GLU A 139 2.60 -5.34 7.63
N ALA A 140 1.57 -4.50 7.70
CA ALA A 140 1.21 -3.78 8.92
C ALA A 140 0.83 -4.72 10.07
N LEU A 141 0.02 -5.75 9.77
CA LEU A 141 -0.37 -6.78 10.73
C LEU A 141 0.84 -7.61 11.18
N ASP A 142 1.73 -7.95 10.25
CA ASP A 142 2.96 -8.69 10.54
C ASP A 142 3.89 -7.92 11.50
N ALA A 143 4.06 -6.61 11.25
CA ALA A 143 4.80 -5.68 12.10
C ALA A 143 4.14 -5.50 13.48
N GLY A 144 2.82 -5.65 13.57
CA GLY A 144 2.05 -5.65 14.81
C GLY A 144 2.01 -7.00 15.54
N ASN A 145 2.80 -7.99 15.12
CA ASN A 145 2.79 -9.37 15.63
C ASN A 145 1.44 -10.10 15.49
N LYS A 146 0.56 -9.66 14.59
CA LYS A 146 -0.74 -10.26 14.30
C LYS A 146 -0.63 -11.27 13.15
N LYS A 147 0.25 -12.26 13.30
CA LYS A 147 0.65 -13.20 12.22
C LYS A 147 -0.54 -13.93 11.58
N SER A 148 -1.50 -14.39 12.37
CA SER A 148 -2.70 -15.09 11.85
C SER A 148 -3.58 -14.17 11.00
N GLU A 149 -3.76 -12.92 11.41
CA GLU A 149 -4.53 -11.93 10.64
C GLU A 149 -3.79 -11.54 9.35
N ALA A 150 -2.46 -11.41 9.41
CA ALA A 150 -1.63 -11.16 8.24
C ALA A 150 -1.76 -12.28 7.21
N LYS A 151 -1.66 -13.54 7.64
CA LYS A 151 -1.84 -14.71 6.77
C LYS A 151 -3.23 -14.74 6.12
N ALA A 152 -4.29 -14.54 6.90
CA ALA A 152 -5.65 -14.49 6.36
C ALA A 152 -5.84 -13.36 5.34
N THR A 153 -5.20 -12.21 5.57
CA THR A 153 -5.21 -11.07 4.63
C THR A 153 -4.54 -11.43 3.31
N VAL A 154 -3.40 -12.13 3.35
CA VAL A 154 -2.70 -12.62 2.15
C VAL A 154 -3.54 -13.66 1.39
N GLU A 155 -4.14 -14.61 2.10
CA GLU A 155 -5.01 -15.63 1.51
C GLU A 155 -6.22 -15.01 0.79
N GLN A 156 -6.87 -14.04 1.44
CA GLN A 156 -7.97 -13.31 0.81
C GLN A 156 -7.49 -12.51 -0.42
N GLY A 157 -6.38 -11.78 -0.28
CA GLY A 157 -5.81 -11.01 -1.37
C GLY A 157 -5.49 -11.88 -2.58
N LEU A 158 -4.87 -13.05 -2.37
CA LEU A 158 -4.52 -13.97 -3.45
C LEU A 158 -5.75 -14.61 -4.10
N LYS A 159 -6.84 -14.80 -3.37
CA LYS A 159 -8.13 -15.23 -3.94
C LYS A 159 -8.71 -14.17 -4.88
N GLU A 160 -8.58 -12.89 -4.54
CA GLU A 160 -9.09 -11.78 -5.36
C GLU A 160 -8.14 -11.41 -6.51
N TYR A 161 -6.83 -11.63 -6.33
CA TYR A 161 -5.76 -11.28 -7.25
C TYR A 161 -4.80 -12.46 -7.45
N PRO A 162 -5.23 -13.53 -8.14
CA PRO A 162 -4.44 -14.77 -8.28
C PRO A 162 -3.12 -14.58 -9.02
N ASP A 163 -2.98 -13.54 -9.85
CA ASP A 163 -1.77 -13.23 -10.62
C ASP A 163 -0.83 -12.25 -9.89
N SER A 164 -1.17 -11.82 -8.68
CA SER A 164 -0.33 -10.92 -7.89
C SER A 164 0.96 -11.64 -7.44
N ILE A 165 2.09 -11.21 -7.97
CA ILE A 165 3.39 -11.79 -7.61
C ILE A 165 3.72 -11.54 -6.13
N PRO A 166 3.51 -10.31 -5.58
CA PRO A 166 3.71 -10.07 -4.15
C PRO A 166 2.85 -10.96 -3.24
N LEU A 167 1.57 -11.18 -3.57
CA LEU A 167 0.69 -12.03 -2.77
C LEU A 167 1.09 -13.50 -2.86
N LYS A 168 1.51 -13.99 -4.04
CA LYS A 168 2.08 -15.34 -4.18
C LYS A 168 3.35 -15.50 -3.34
N VAL A 169 4.24 -14.51 -3.35
CA VAL A 169 5.46 -14.51 -2.52
C VAL A 169 5.10 -14.59 -1.04
N TYR A 170 4.23 -13.72 -0.53
CA TYR A 170 3.83 -13.76 0.88
C TYR A 170 3.09 -15.05 1.25
N SER A 171 2.26 -15.58 0.35
CA SER A 171 1.58 -16.85 0.56
C SER A 171 2.60 -18.00 0.68
N TYR A 172 3.61 -18.05 -0.19
CA TYR A 172 4.70 -19.01 -0.08
C TYR A 172 5.47 -18.87 1.24
N LEU A 173 5.85 -17.67 1.64
CA LEU A 173 6.56 -17.44 2.92
C LEU A 173 5.74 -17.88 4.14
N ASN A 174 4.41 -17.84 4.06
CA ASN A 174 3.50 -18.26 5.13
C ASN A 174 3.20 -19.77 5.17
N THR A 175 3.46 -20.50 4.08
CA THR A 175 2.97 -21.89 3.89
C THR A 175 4.04 -22.88 3.45
N ASN A 176 5.12 -22.42 2.83
CA ASN A 176 6.08 -23.22 2.09
C ASN A 176 5.43 -24.09 0.98
N ASP A 177 4.38 -23.57 0.33
CA ASP A 177 3.74 -24.26 -0.79
C ASP A 177 4.65 -24.35 -2.03
N GLU A 178 5.08 -25.58 -2.35
CA GLU A 178 5.96 -25.88 -3.49
C GLU A 178 5.32 -25.55 -4.85
N VAL A 179 4.00 -25.55 -4.97
CA VAL A 179 3.33 -25.15 -6.22
C VAL A 179 3.56 -23.66 -6.48
N LEU A 180 3.39 -22.82 -5.45
CA LEU A 180 3.66 -21.39 -5.53
C LEU A 180 5.14 -21.10 -5.75
N ARG A 181 6.03 -21.83 -5.06
CA ARG A 181 7.48 -21.72 -5.28
C ARG A 181 7.84 -21.99 -6.74
N ASN A 182 7.35 -23.09 -7.31
CA ASN A 182 7.66 -23.47 -8.68
C ASN A 182 7.11 -22.46 -9.70
N ASP A 183 5.90 -21.92 -9.47
CA ASP A 183 5.34 -20.86 -10.31
C ASP A 183 6.22 -19.59 -10.27
N LEU A 184 6.58 -19.11 -9.07
CA LEU A 184 7.41 -17.91 -8.89
C LEU A 184 8.79 -18.04 -9.54
N VAL A 185 9.48 -19.17 -9.33
CA VAL A 185 10.82 -19.40 -9.88
C VAL A 185 10.79 -19.57 -11.39
N LYS A 186 9.75 -20.23 -11.93
CA LYS A 186 9.65 -20.48 -13.37
C LYS A 186 9.20 -19.25 -14.16
N ASN A 187 8.20 -18.55 -13.65
CA ASN A 187 7.49 -17.51 -14.40
C ASN A 187 7.90 -16.09 -14.02
N HIS A 188 8.45 -15.90 -12.81
CA HIS A 188 8.84 -14.58 -12.29
C HIS A 188 10.25 -14.54 -11.67
N PRO A 189 11.28 -15.21 -12.24
CA PRO A 189 12.60 -15.32 -11.62
C PRO A 189 13.31 -13.96 -11.44
N ASN A 190 12.94 -12.96 -12.23
CA ASN A 190 13.54 -11.64 -12.20
C ASN A 190 12.80 -10.66 -11.30
N HIS A 191 11.64 -11.04 -10.75
CA HIS A 191 10.86 -10.16 -9.91
C HIS A 191 11.62 -9.85 -8.61
N TRP A 192 11.69 -8.56 -8.26
CA TRP A 192 12.49 -8.08 -7.14
C TRP A 192 12.20 -8.80 -5.81
N MET A 193 10.93 -9.12 -5.51
CA MET A 193 10.59 -9.89 -4.30
C MET A 193 11.10 -11.33 -4.32
N VAL A 194 11.00 -12.02 -5.46
CA VAL A 194 11.52 -13.39 -5.61
C VAL A 194 13.02 -13.41 -5.34
N GLN A 195 13.74 -12.42 -5.87
CA GLN A 195 15.17 -12.24 -5.63
C GLN A 195 15.50 -11.84 -4.19
N GLN A 196 14.76 -10.88 -3.62
CA GLN A 196 14.97 -10.35 -2.27
C GLN A 196 14.82 -11.45 -1.21
N PHE A 197 13.79 -12.30 -1.35
CA PHE A 197 13.54 -13.40 -0.42
C PHE A 197 14.31 -14.69 -0.77
N GLY A 198 15.12 -14.67 -1.83
CA GLY A 198 15.96 -15.80 -2.21
C GLY A 198 15.17 -17.06 -2.59
N ILE A 199 13.97 -16.88 -3.16
CA ILE A 199 13.13 -18.00 -3.59
C ILE A 199 13.78 -18.61 -4.85
N ARG A 200 14.21 -19.86 -4.74
CA ARG A 200 14.91 -20.64 -5.76
C ARG A 200 14.33 -22.02 -5.81
#